data_AF-A0AAD1SG28-F1
#
_entry.id   AF-A0AAD1SG28-F1
#
_cell.length_a   1.000
_cell.length_b   1.000
_cell.length_c   1.000
_cell.angle_alpha   90.00
_cell.angle_beta   90.00
_cell.angle_gamma   90.00
#
_symmetry.space_group_name_H-M   'P 1'
#
loop_
_entity.id
_entity.type
_entity.pdbx_description
1 polymer ?
#
loop_
_entity_poly.entity_id
_entity_poly.type
_entity_poly.pdbx_seq_one_letter_code
_entity_poly.pdbx_strand_id
1 'polypeptide(L)'
;MDTWSLKESDLPTTETIPPSQGKSDSVRSLIYQLGKTMEKEVHVWWDIATLDFYVNNNIVPRGLRLFKRSTYKRHDQTLLKKWDQLLDKGSLLLMVFLINEKKKDLTQLDHEITELKASIRPLVESGDYIGLLEKIEKRVKDIEENIREVKRKKIIRDQADYRNQIQRNWKKDRRPFHNSPIKHRTEPRPQYHQSYRDALLSRKTPRKYSTNDWTYNRPPQNRQQRVTYNQHHQRYEHRKTEYEHRNTEYRDQGRYQHYPRQTSFVSRSGKSSDFKETSSPSPRILPPDHRKTNLENNQRHISSIHTENDFLEKRGRIPPKRFSVEDFMSPDVRKKRTLRDLEEEAELHEEQTQQKRRK
;
A
#
# COMPACT_ATOMS: atom_id res chain seq x y z
N MET A 1 -58.66 -21.81 -29.47
CA MET A 1 -57.28 -22.24 -29.17
C MET A 1 -56.56 -22.07 -30.47
N ASP A 2 -56.00 -20.89 -30.67
CA ASP A 2 -55.78 -20.37 -32.02
C ASP A 2 -54.33 -20.59 -32.42
N THR A 3 -54.18 -21.44 -33.43
CA THR A 3 -52.93 -21.77 -34.11
C THR A 3 -52.52 -20.60 -35.01
N TRP A 4 -51.47 -19.89 -34.62
CA TRP A 4 -50.84 -18.88 -35.47
C TRP A 4 -49.95 -19.57 -36.52
N SER A 5 -50.49 -19.72 -37.73
CA SER A 5 -49.77 -20.18 -38.91
C SER A 5 -49.20 -18.96 -39.65
N LEU A 6 -47.88 -18.74 -39.54
CA LEU A 6 -47.18 -17.69 -40.27
C LEU A 6 -46.87 -18.17 -41.69
N LYS A 7 -47.29 -17.41 -42.70
CA LYS A 7 -47.00 -17.67 -44.12
C LYS A 7 -45.58 -17.24 -44.46
N GLU A 8 -44.87 -18.09 -45.20
CA GLU A 8 -43.43 -18.04 -45.49
C GLU A 8 -43.10 -17.40 -46.86
N SER A 9 -43.95 -16.51 -47.37
CA SER A 9 -43.96 -16.19 -48.82
C SER A 9 -43.69 -14.75 -49.21
N ASP A 10 -42.94 -13.97 -48.44
CA ASP A 10 -42.50 -12.62 -48.85
C ASP A 10 -41.02 -12.39 -48.46
N LEU A 11 -40.12 -13.08 -49.16
CA LEU A 11 -38.67 -12.86 -49.09
C LEU A 11 -38.29 -11.68 -50.02
N PRO A 12 -37.74 -10.57 -49.49
CA PRO A 12 -37.01 -9.63 -50.32
C PRO A 12 -35.67 -10.25 -50.72
N THR A 13 -35.54 -10.53 -52.01
CA THR A 13 -34.23 -10.70 -52.65
C THR A 13 -33.63 -9.32 -52.80
N THR A 14 -32.60 -8.96 -52.02
CA THR A 14 -31.47 -8.08 -52.39
C THR A 14 -30.70 -7.61 -51.15
N GLU A 15 -29.45 -8.05 -51.05
CA GLU A 15 -28.23 -7.24 -50.89
C GLU A 15 -27.18 -8.03 -50.10
N THR A 16 -26.12 -8.37 -50.82
CA THR A 16 -24.88 -8.95 -50.33
C THR A 16 -24.20 -7.98 -49.36
N ILE A 17 -24.57 -8.06 -48.08
CA ILE A 17 -23.88 -7.38 -46.98
C ILE A 17 -22.48 -8.03 -46.86
N PRO A 18 -21.36 -7.30 -46.97
CA PRO A 18 -20.03 -7.87 -46.78
C PRO A 18 -19.86 -8.34 -45.31
N PRO A 19 -19.71 -9.65 -45.03
CA PRO A 19 -19.76 -10.20 -43.67
C PRO A 19 -18.45 -10.03 -42.85
N SER A 20 -17.68 -8.98 -43.09
CA SER A 20 -16.29 -8.88 -42.62
C SER A 20 -16.09 -8.17 -41.26
N GLN A 21 -17.03 -7.32 -40.82
CA GLN A 21 -16.77 -6.44 -39.67
C GLN A 21 -16.89 -7.10 -38.29
N GLY A 22 -17.59 -8.23 -38.13
CA GLY A 22 -17.81 -8.86 -36.82
C GLY A 22 -16.57 -9.52 -36.18
N LYS A 23 -15.55 -9.87 -36.99
CA LYS A 23 -14.36 -10.56 -36.48
C LYS A 23 -13.41 -9.61 -35.76
N SER A 24 -13.23 -8.37 -36.24
CA SER A 24 -12.25 -7.43 -35.69
C SER A 24 -12.61 -6.94 -34.28
N ASP A 25 -13.91 -6.74 -34.00
CA ASP A 25 -14.38 -6.35 -32.66
C ASP A 25 -14.18 -7.46 -31.63
N SER A 26 -14.30 -8.72 -32.06
CA SER A 26 -14.01 -9.89 -31.21
C SER A 26 -12.53 -9.91 -30.79
N VAL A 27 -11.60 -9.67 -31.72
CA VAL A 27 -10.16 -9.66 -31.42
C VAL A 27 -9.77 -8.54 -30.46
N ARG A 28 -10.30 -7.33 -30.67
CA ARG A 28 -10.06 -6.19 -29.78
C ARG A 28 -10.55 -6.47 -28.36
N SER A 29 -11.68 -7.16 -28.22
CA SER A 29 -12.20 -7.60 -26.93
C SER A 29 -11.24 -8.57 -26.22
N LEU A 30 -10.73 -9.59 -26.93
CA LEU A 30 -9.75 -10.53 -26.38
C LEU A 30 -8.46 -9.84 -25.92
N ILE A 31 -7.94 -8.93 -26.74
CA ILE A 31 -6.71 -8.18 -26.40
C ILE A 31 -6.95 -7.28 -25.18
N TYR A 32 -8.12 -6.64 -25.08
CA TYR A 32 -8.49 -5.86 -23.91
C TYR A 32 -8.63 -6.72 -22.64
N GLN A 33 -9.22 -7.91 -22.76
CA GLN A 33 -9.32 -8.88 -21.67
C GLN A 33 -7.92 -9.31 -21.21
N LEU A 34 -7.02 -9.65 -22.14
CA LEU A 34 -5.62 -9.97 -21.83
C LEU A 34 -4.96 -8.85 -21.03
N GLY A 35 -5.11 -7.60 -21.49
CA GLY A 35 -4.55 -6.45 -20.80
C GLY A 35 -5.10 -6.27 -19.38
N LYS A 36 -6.40 -6.52 -19.16
CA LYS A 36 -7.00 -6.48 -17.82
C LYS A 36 -6.50 -7.61 -16.92
N THR A 37 -6.38 -8.82 -17.45
CA THR A 37 -5.94 -9.98 -16.67
C THR A 37 -4.48 -9.82 -16.25
N MET A 38 -3.61 -9.32 -17.14
CA MET A 38 -2.23 -8.97 -16.80
C MET A 38 -2.11 -7.86 -15.75
N GLU A 39 -2.97 -6.83 -15.81
CA GLU A 39 -3.00 -5.80 -14.76
C GLU A 39 -3.37 -6.40 -13.40
N LYS A 40 -4.37 -7.28 -13.35
CA LYS A 40 -4.76 -7.99 -12.13
C LYS A 40 -3.64 -8.87 -11.59
N GLU A 41 -2.95 -9.62 -12.46
CA GLU A 41 -1.80 -10.45 -12.12
C GLU A 41 -0.73 -9.63 -11.40
N VAL A 42 -0.33 -8.49 -11.98
CA VAL A 42 0.65 -7.58 -11.37
C VAL A 42 0.21 -7.11 -9.98
N HIS A 43 -1.06 -6.74 -9.82
CA HIS A 43 -1.60 -6.35 -8.50
C HIS A 43 -1.52 -7.47 -7.47
N VAL A 44 -1.95 -8.68 -7.83
CA VAL A 44 -1.93 -9.86 -6.94
C VAL A 44 -0.50 -10.20 -6.57
N TRP A 45 0.41 -10.20 -7.53
CA TRP A 45 1.83 -10.47 -7.33
C TRP A 45 2.46 -9.49 -6.33
N TRP A 46 2.26 -8.19 -6.50
CA TRP A 46 2.79 -7.17 -5.59
C TRP A 46 2.17 -7.24 -4.20
N ASP A 47 0.91 -7.67 -4.08
CA ASP A 47 0.30 -7.95 -2.79
C ASP A 47 0.99 -9.12 -2.07
N ILE A 48 1.22 -10.24 -2.78
CA ILE A 48 1.95 -11.39 -2.24
C ILE A 48 3.34 -10.96 -1.79
N ALA A 49 4.12 -10.32 -2.67
CA ALA A 49 5.50 -9.91 -2.38
C ALA A 49 5.57 -8.96 -1.17
N THR A 50 4.62 -8.02 -1.06
CA THR A 50 4.56 -7.10 0.07
C THR A 50 4.19 -7.81 1.38
N LEU A 51 3.21 -8.72 1.35
CA LEU A 51 2.81 -9.48 2.54
C LEU A 51 3.93 -10.40 3.00
N ASP A 52 4.60 -11.07 2.07
CA ASP A 52 5.72 -11.96 2.35
C ASP A 52 6.86 -11.20 3.02
N PHE A 53 7.18 -10.01 2.52
CA PHE A 53 8.13 -9.10 3.15
C PHE A 53 7.76 -8.81 4.62
N TYR A 54 6.49 -8.51 4.91
CA TYR A 54 6.04 -8.22 6.27
C TYR A 54 6.15 -9.43 7.19
N VAL A 55 5.78 -10.61 6.71
CA VAL A 55 5.89 -11.88 7.45
C VAL A 55 7.36 -12.19 7.78
N ASN A 56 8.24 -12.13 6.78
CA ASN A 56 9.67 -12.44 6.93
C ASN A 56 10.38 -11.48 7.90
N ASN A 57 9.91 -10.24 8.02
CA ASN A 57 10.47 -9.24 8.94
C ASN A 57 9.72 -9.15 10.28
N ASN A 58 8.70 -9.98 10.53
CA ASN A 58 7.82 -9.89 11.72
C ASN A 58 7.21 -8.49 11.94
N ILE A 59 6.84 -7.81 10.84
CA ILE A 59 6.26 -6.46 10.86
C ILE A 59 4.76 -6.55 10.60
N VAL A 60 3.95 -5.91 11.45
CA VAL A 60 2.50 -5.74 11.22
C VAL A 60 2.25 -4.37 10.58
N PRO A 61 1.69 -4.32 9.37
CA PRO A 61 1.42 -3.07 8.66
C PRO A 61 0.49 -2.15 9.46
N ARG A 62 0.66 -0.82 9.36
CA ARG A 62 -0.15 0.15 10.13
C ARG A 62 -1.66 -0.12 10.07
N GLY A 63 -2.18 -0.47 8.90
CA GLY A 63 -3.61 -0.74 8.69
C GLY A 63 -4.12 -2.05 9.30
N LEU A 64 -3.23 -2.97 9.67
CA LEU A 64 -3.56 -4.28 10.27
C LEU A 64 -3.23 -4.36 11.76
N ARG A 65 -2.69 -3.28 12.34
CA ARG A 65 -2.42 -3.22 13.79
C ARG A 65 -3.74 -3.12 14.52
N LEU A 66 -4.05 -4.15 15.32
CA LEU A 66 -5.25 -4.18 16.15
C LEU A 66 -5.00 -3.42 17.45
N PHE A 67 -5.73 -2.32 17.67
CA PHE A 67 -5.61 -1.49 18.87
C PHE A 67 -6.64 -1.85 19.95
N LYS A 68 -6.93 -3.14 20.15
CA LYS A 68 -7.88 -3.58 21.16
C LYS A 68 -7.18 -3.88 22.48
N ARG A 69 -7.45 -3.08 23.51
CA ARG A 69 -6.96 -3.35 24.87
C ARG A 69 -7.79 -4.45 25.52
N SER A 70 -7.12 -5.31 26.28
CA SER A 70 -7.80 -6.19 27.23
C SER A 70 -8.63 -5.36 28.20
N THR A 71 -9.88 -5.77 28.43
CA THR A 71 -10.73 -5.23 29.50
C THR A 71 -10.25 -5.72 30.87
N TYR A 72 -9.56 -6.84 30.91
CA TYR A 72 -9.04 -7.49 32.12
C TYR A 72 -7.70 -6.86 32.54
N LYS A 73 -7.62 -6.43 33.82
CA LYS A 73 -6.41 -5.93 34.51
C LYS A 73 -5.59 -4.90 33.70
N ARG A 74 -6.17 -3.72 33.48
CA ARG A 74 -5.58 -2.61 32.68
C ARG A 74 -4.23 -2.08 33.19
N HIS A 75 -3.87 -2.33 34.45
CA HIS A 75 -2.64 -1.82 35.06
C HIS A 75 -1.47 -2.80 34.98
N ASP A 76 -1.72 -4.06 34.63
CA ASP A 76 -0.66 -5.06 34.51
C ASP A 76 0.04 -4.93 33.15
N GLN A 77 1.22 -4.29 33.17
CA GLN A 77 2.03 -4.10 31.97
C GLN A 77 2.50 -5.42 31.36
N THR A 78 2.69 -6.47 32.17
CA THR A 78 3.14 -7.78 31.69
C THR A 78 2.04 -8.47 30.88
N LEU A 79 0.80 -8.39 31.36
CA LEU A 79 -0.37 -8.89 30.64
C LEU A 79 -0.59 -8.13 29.33
N LEU A 80 -0.51 -6.80 29.35
CA LEU A 80 -0.66 -5.98 28.15
C LEU A 80 0.40 -6.32 27.09
N LYS A 81 1.66 -6.54 27.49
CA LYS A 81 2.72 -6.96 26.57
C LYS A 81 2.43 -8.34 25.96
N LYS A 82 2.00 -9.31 26.76
CA LYS A 82 1.62 -10.66 26.26
C LYS A 82 0.41 -10.61 25.32
N TRP A 83 -0.57 -9.78 25.66
CA TRP A 83 -1.74 -9.54 24.82
C TRP A 83 -1.34 -8.93 23.48
N ASP A 84 -0.43 -7.95 23.51
CA ASP A 84 0.07 -7.30 22.31
C ASP A 84 0.79 -8.29 21.37
N GLN A 85 1.64 -9.15 21.95
CA GLN A 85 2.32 -10.23 21.23
C GLN A 85 1.34 -11.23 20.60
N LEU A 86 0.26 -11.58 21.31
CA LEU A 86 -0.77 -12.47 20.78
C LEU A 86 -1.48 -11.85 19.57
N LEU A 87 -1.80 -10.56 19.63
CA LEU A 87 -2.39 -9.82 18.51
C LEU A 87 -1.43 -9.75 17.31
N ASP A 88 -0.14 -9.47 17.54
CA ASP A 88 0.85 -9.43 16.46
C ASP A 88 0.97 -10.81 15.79
N LYS A 89 1.05 -11.89 16.58
CA LYS A 89 1.08 -13.26 16.06
C LYS A 89 -0.16 -13.59 15.24
N GLY A 90 -1.35 -13.19 15.70
CA GLY A 90 -2.59 -13.38 14.97
C GLY A 90 -2.60 -12.63 13.63
N SER A 91 -2.15 -11.37 13.61
CA SER A 91 -2.04 -10.60 12.36
C SER A 91 -1.02 -11.19 11.39
N LEU A 92 0.11 -11.71 11.86
CA LEU A 92 1.10 -12.39 11.01
C LEU A 92 0.51 -13.68 10.39
N LEU A 93 -0.18 -14.50 11.19
CA LEU A 93 -0.85 -15.71 10.69
C LEU A 93 -1.93 -15.37 9.64
N LEU A 94 -2.69 -14.30 9.85
CA LEU A 94 -3.64 -13.81 8.87
C LEU A 94 -2.96 -13.42 7.54
N MET A 95 -1.79 -12.78 7.59
CA MET A 95 -1.04 -12.45 6.37
C MET A 95 -0.56 -13.71 5.64
N VAL A 96 -0.07 -14.73 6.36
CA VAL A 96 0.30 -16.03 5.75
C VAL A 96 -0.91 -16.67 5.07
N PHE A 97 -2.07 -16.67 5.72
CA PHE A 97 -3.30 -17.16 5.11
C PHE A 97 -3.65 -16.39 3.82
N LEU A 98 -3.59 -15.06 3.84
CA LEU A 98 -3.86 -14.23 2.66
C LEU A 98 -2.86 -14.46 1.51
N ILE A 99 -1.58 -14.71 1.83
CA ILE A 99 -0.57 -15.08 0.83
C ILE A 99 -0.98 -16.37 0.11
N ASN A 100 -1.41 -17.38 0.87
CA ASN A 100 -1.80 -18.67 0.30
C ASN A 100 -3.03 -18.56 -0.61
N GLU A 101 -4.06 -17.82 -0.20
CA GLU A 101 -5.23 -17.58 -1.04
C GLU A 101 -4.85 -16.81 -2.32
N LYS A 102 -4.06 -15.74 -2.20
CA LYS A 102 -3.59 -14.96 -3.36
C LYS A 102 -2.71 -15.78 -4.32
N LYS A 103 -1.93 -16.75 -3.81
CA LYS A 103 -1.15 -17.66 -4.66
C LYS A 103 -2.07 -18.52 -5.54
N LYS A 104 -3.22 -18.96 -5.03
CA LYS A 104 -4.23 -19.67 -5.84
C LYS A 104 -4.79 -18.76 -6.93
N ASP A 105 -5.16 -17.53 -6.58
CA ASP A 105 -5.63 -16.54 -7.56
C ASP A 105 -4.58 -16.30 -8.65
N LEU A 106 -3.30 -16.21 -8.28
CA LEU A 106 -2.20 -16.03 -9.23
C LEU A 106 -2.10 -17.20 -10.21
N THR A 107 -2.20 -18.44 -9.73
CA THR A 107 -2.18 -19.62 -10.61
C THR A 107 -3.35 -19.67 -11.59
N GLN A 108 -4.53 -19.19 -11.18
CA GLN A 108 -5.68 -19.07 -12.07
C GLN A 108 -5.46 -17.97 -13.12
N LEU A 109 -4.99 -16.80 -12.71
CA LEU A 109 -4.68 -15.70 -13.62
C LEU A 109 -3.61 -16.09 -14.65
N ASP A 110 -2.58 -16.84 -14.22
CA ASP A 110 -1.56 -17.38 -15.13
C ASP A 110 -2.19 -18.26 -16.21
N HIS A 111 -3.11 -19.15 -15.82
CA HIS A 111 -3.81 -20.01 -16.77
C HIS A 111 -4.66 -19.19 -17.76
N GLU A 112 -5.49 -18.26 -17.26
CA GLU A 112 -6.30 -17.37 -18.11
C GLU A 112 -5.44 -16.57 -19.09
N ILE A 113 -4.28 -16.06 -18.66
CA ILE A 113 -3.34 -15.33 -19.51
C ILE A 113 -2.75 -16.25 -20.58
N THR A 114 -2.41 -17.50 -20.24
CA THR A 114 -1.91 -18.45 -21.24
C THR A 114 -2.95 -18.79 -22.31
N GLU A 115 -4.21 -18.99 -21.92
CA GLU A 115 -5.31 -19.28 -22.85
C GLU A 115 -5.63 -18.08 -23.75
N LEU A 116 -5.69 -16.86 -23.19
CA LEU A 116 -5.90 -15.64 -23.95
C LEU A 116 -4.75 -15.41 -24.95
N LYS A 117 -3.49 -15.63 -24.53
CA LYS A 117 -2.34 -15.52 -25.44
C LYS A 117 -2.38 -16.57 -26.55
N ALA A 118 -2.76 -17.81 -26.24
CA ALA A 118 -2.92 -18.86 -27.25
C ALA A 118 -4.02 -18.50 -28.28
N SER A 119 -5.13 -17.92 -27.82
CA SER A 119 -6.24 -17.48 -28.66
C SER A 119 -5.89 -16.27 -29.54
N ILE A 120 -5.04 -15.37 -29.02
CA ILE A 120 -4.60 -14.15 -29.73
C ILE A 120 -3.47 -14.45 -30.72
N ARG A 121 -2.63 -15.45 -30.46
CA ARG A 121 -1.46 -15.79 -31.30
C ARG A 121 -1.72 -15.86 -32.81
N PRO A 122 -2.71 -16.62 -33.33
CA PRO A 122 -2.94 -16.70 -34.78
C PRO A 122 -3.37 -15.36 -35.39
N LEU A 123 -3.91 -14.44 -34.57
CA LEU A 123 -4.36 -13.12 -35.00
C LEU A 123 -3.21 -12.10 -34.98
N VAL A 124 -2.16 -12.35 -34.20
CA VAL A 124 -0.96 -11.50 -34.17
C VAL A 124 -0.06 -11.77 -35.37
N GLU A 125 -0.06 -13.03 -35.85
CA GLU A 125 0.67 -13.44 -37.05
C GLU A 125 0.18 -12.70 -38.32
N SER A 126 -1.04 -12.12 -38.30
CA SER A 126 -1.51 -11.23 -39.38
C SER A 126 -0.92 -9.81 -39.35
N GLY A 127 -0.19 -9.45 -38.29
CA GLY A 127 0.51 -8.16 -38.15
C GLY A 127 -0.34 -6.99 -37.65
N ASP A 128 -1.67 -7.07 -37.74
CA ASP A 128 -2.58 -5.93 -37.49
C ASP A 128 -2.62 -5.46 -36.03
N TYR A 129 -2.21 -6.31 -35.09
CA TYR A 129 -2.43 -6.09 -33.65
C TYR A 129 -1.15 -5.94 -32.81
N ILE A 130 0.03 -5.99 -33.43
CA ILE A 130 1.32 -5.89 -32.74
C ILE A 130 1.40 -4.58 -31.93
N GLY A 131 1.07 -3.44 -32.55
CA GLY A 131 1.10 -2.15 -31.87
C GLY A 131 0.07 -2.00 -30.74
N LEU A 132 -0.98 -2.81 -30.70
CA LEU A 132 -1.94 -2.81 -29.57
C LEU A 132 -1.40 -3.60 -28.38
N LEU A 133 -0.72 -4.72 -28.64
CA LEU A 133 -0.05 -5.52 -27.62
C LEU A 133 1.09 -4.73 -26.95
N GLU A 134 1.93 -4.05 -27.73
CA GLU A 134 2.99 -3.18 -27.20
C GLU A 134 2.44 -2.08 -26.27
N LYS A 135 1.30 -1.47 -26.63
CA LYS A 135 0.62 -0.48 -25.78
C LYS A 135 0.13 -1.08 -24.47
N ILE A 136 -0.37 -2.31 -24.49
CA ILE A 136 -0.80 -3.01 -23.27
C ILE A 136 0.39 -3.34 -22.39
N GLU A 137 1.46 -3.89 -22.95
CA GLU A 137 2.67 -4.21 -22.18
C GLU A 137 3.29 -2.97 -21.55
N LYS A 138 3.37 -1.86 -22.28
CA LYS A 138 3.81 -0.58 -21.74
C LYS A 138 2.92 -0.13 -20.58
N ARG A 139 1.59 -0.19 -20.74
CA ARG A 139 0.63 0.17 -19.68
C ARG A 139 0.78 -0.70 -18.42
N VAL A 140 0.98 -2.01 -18.59
CA VAL A 140 1.19 -2.95 -17.49
C VAL A 140 2.49 -2.61 -16.74
N LYS A 141 3.58 -2.29 -17.44
CA LYS A 141 4.83 -1.83 -16.84
C LYS A 141 4.67 -0.54 -16.05
N ASP A 142 3.97 0.46 -16.61
CA ASP A 142 3.71 1.73 -15.92
C ASP A 142 2.94 1.52 -14.61
N ILE A 143 1.97 0.60 -14.61
CA ILE A 143 1.19 0.22 -13.42
C ILE A 143 2.07 -0.49 -12.40
N GLU A 144 2.92 -1.42 -12.86
CA GLU A 144 3.86 -2.14 -12.01
C GLU A 144 4.79 -1.18 -11.25
N GLU A 145 5.38 -0.21 -11.95
CA GLU A 145 6.28 0.78 -11.37
C GLU A 145 5.57 1.64 -10.30
N ASN A 146 4.36 2.11 -10.60
CA ASN A 146 3.57 2.89 -9.66
C ASN A 146 3.21 2.07 -8.39
N ILE A 147 2.76 0.82 -8.56
CA ILE A 147 2.46 -0.06 -7.42
C ILE A 147 3.72 -0.27 -6.59
N ARG A 148 4.86 -0.59 -7.24
CA ARG A 148 6.15 -0.80 -6.59
C ARG A 148 6.54 0.41 -5.74
N GLU A 149 6.46 1.62 -6.29
CA GLU A 149 6.81 2.85 -5.56
C GLU A 149 5.91 3.06 -4.33
N VAL A 150 4.60 2.89 -4.49
CA VAL A 150 3.63 3.03 -3.39
C VAL A 150 3.87 1.99 -2.29
N LYS A 151 4.11 0.72 -2.66
CA LYS A 151 4.39 -0.36 -1.70
C LYS A 151 5.71 -0.12 -0.97
N ARG A 152 6.75 0.30 -1.68
CA ARG A 152 8.06 0.66 -1.11
C ARG A 152 7.95 1.76 -0.07
N LYS A 153 7.25 2.87 -0.37
CA LYS A 153 7.00 3.96 0.59
C LYS A 153 6.29 3.47 1.86
N LYS A 154 5.29 2.59 1.70
CA LYS A 154 4.58 1.98 2.85
C LYS A 154 5.50 1.10 3.69
N ILE A 155 6.32 0.26 3.05
CA ILE A 155 7.28 -0.61 3.72
C ILE A 155 8.29 0.21 4.53
N ILE A 156 8.93 1.21 3.92
CA ILE A 156 9.93 2.07 4.60
C ILE A 156 9.33 2.73 5.84
N ARG A 157 8.11 3.27 5.69
CA ARG A 157 7.38 3.91 6.80
C ARG A 157 7.09 2.91 7.92
N ASP A 158 6.61 1.73 7.58
CA ASP A 158 6.22 0.72 8.58
C ASP A 158 7.47 0.11 9.26
N GLN A 159 8.60 -0.04 8.54
CA GLN A 159 9.89 -0.37 9.13
C GLN A 159 10.39 0.69 10.11
N ALA A 160 10.29 1.97 9.76
CA ALA A 160 10.70 3.07 10.62
C ALA A 160 9.91 3.09 11.94
N ASP A 161 8.61 2.76 11.90
CA ASP A 161 7.80 2.63 13.12
C ASP A 161 8.35 1.56 14.07
N TYR A 162 8.72 0.40 13.51
CA TYR A 162 9.24 -0.72 14.29
C TYR A 162 10.61 -0.42 14.88
N ARG A 163 11.50 0.22 14.10
CA ARG A 163 12.81 0.67 14.58
C ARG A 163 12.68 1.66 15.75
N ASN A 164 11.72 2.57 15.67
CA ASN A 164 11.50 3.58 16.70
C ASN A 164 10.59 3.11 17.85
N GLN A 165 10.14 1.84 17.84
CA GLN A 165 9.18 1.28 18.80
C GLN A 165 7.86 2.09 18.90
N ILE A 166 7.45 2.72 17.80
CA ILE A 166 6.25 3.58 17.74
C ILE A 166 4.99 2.74 17.49
N GLN A 167 5.11 1.46 17.10
CA GLN A 167 3.97 0.66 16.60
C GLN A 167 2.76 0.60 17.55
N ARG A 168 2.98 0.72 18.86
CA ARG A 168 1.94 0.68 19.89
C ARG A 168 2.16 1.76 20.94
N ASN A 169 2.47 2.98 20.50
CA ASN A 169 2.63 4.11 21.43
C ASN A 169 1.26 4.55 21.98
N TRP A 170 0.68 3.72 22.86
CA TRP A 170 -0.60 3.85 23.56
C TRP A 170 -0.77 5.18 24.30
N LYS A 171 0.32 5.91 24.51
CA LYS A 171 0.39 7.14 25.28
C LYS A 171 0.13 8.41 24.44
N LYS A 172 0.18 8.34 23.10
CA LYS A 172 0.18 9.56 22.26
C LYS A 172 -1.18 9.98 21.68
N ASP A 173 -2.16 9.09 21.58
CA ASP A 173 -3.45 9.40 20.92
C ASP A 173 -4.61 9.71 21.86
N ARG A 174 -4.34 9.94 23.15
CA ARG A 174 -5.09 10.98 23.85
C ARG A 174 -4.39 12.31 23.62
N ARG A 175 -4.24 12.74 22.35
CA ARG A 175 -4.61 14.14 22.16
C ARG A 175 -6.01 14.17 22.72
N PRO A 176 -6.32 14.99 23.74
CA PRO A 176 -7.70 15.30 23.98
C PRO A 176 -8.27 15.55 22.58
N PHE A 177 -9.49 15.12 22.31
CA PHE A 177 -10.32 15.96 21.46
C PHE A 177 -10.40 17.31 22.20
N HIS A 178 -9.29 18.05 22.31
CA HIS A 178 -9.26 19.48 22.35
C HIS A 178 -10.05 19.74 21.11
N ASN A 179 -11.34 20.02 21.29
CA ASN A 179 -11.79 21.38 21.20
C ASN A 179 -10.81 22.18 20.32
N SER A 180 -10.58 21.75 19.07
CA SER A 180 -10.73 22.67 17.97
C SER A 180 -11.99 23.39 18.39
N PRO A 181 -11.90 24.65 18.84
CA PRO A 181 -13.10 25.40 19.08
C PRO A 181 -13.89 25.09 17.82
N ILE A 182 -15.07 24.51 17.97
CA ILE A 182 -16.07 24.67 16.95
C ILE A 182 -16.08 26.18 16.87
N LYS A 183 -15.30 26.73 15.93
CA LYS A 183 -15.38 28.11 15.55
C LYS A 183 -16.79 28.06 15.03
N HIS A 184 -17.72 28.41 15.92
CA HIS A 184 -19.07 28.73 15.56
C HIS A 184 -18.84 29.65 14.39
N ARG A 185 -19.11 29.10 13.22
CA ARG A 185 -19.02 29.78 11.96
C ARG A 185 -20.18 30.76 12.04
N THR A 186 -19.94 31.86 12.76
CA THR A 186 -20.78 33.04 12.82
C THR A 186 -20.58 33.89 11.58
N GLU A 187 -19.79 33.42 10.61
CA GLU A 187 -20.02 33.86 9.24
C GLU A 187 -21.43 33.42 8.84
N PRO A 188 -22.33 34.38 8.53
CA PRO A 188 -23.63 34.05 7.97
C PRO A 188 -23.36 33.17 6.76
N ARG A 189 -23.90 31.95 6.82
CA ARG A 189 -23.92 31.01 5.70
C ARG A 189 -24.37 31.85 4.49
N PRO A 190 -23.52 32.11 3.48
CA PRO A 190 -23.94 32.87 2.31
C PRO A 190 -25.22 32.18 1.83
N GLN A 191 -26.30 32.95 1.74
CA GLN A 191 -27.56 32.46 1.19
C GLN A 191 -27.24 32.02 -0.24
N TYR A 192 -26.91 30.74 -0.38
CA TYR A 192 -26.83 30.10 -1.66
C TYR A 192 -28.24 30.21 -2.22
N HIS A 193 -28.37 31.14 -3.15
CA HIS A 193 -29.52 31.38 -3.99
C HIS A 193 -30.19 30.03 -4.31
N GLN A 194 -31.50 29.93 -4.06
CA GLN A 194 -32.32 28.73 -4.26
C GLN A 194 -32.09 28.06 -5.62
N SER A 195 -31.65 28.83 -6.63
CA SER A 195 -31.29 28.38 -7.98
C SER A 195 -30.18 27.32 -8.04
N TYR A 196 -29.27 27.24 -7.05
CA TYR A 196 -28.26 26.18 -7.02
C TYR A 196 -28.84 24.82 -6.56
N ARG A 197 -29.94 24.84 -5.80
CA ARG A 197 -30.61 23.63 -5.33
C ARG A 197 -31.36 22.93 -6.46
N ASP A 198 -31.99 23.70 -7.34
CA ASP A 198 -32.71 23.17 -8.50
C ASP A 198 -31.74 22.64 -9.58
N ALA A 199 -30.58 23.29 -9.75
CA ALA A 199 -29.52 22.80 -10.63
C ALA A 199 -28.91 21.46 -10.15
N LEU A 200 -28.87 21.20 -8.84
CA LEU A 200 -28.40 19.94 -8.28
C LEU A 200 -29.46 18.83 -8.32
N LEU A 201 -30.74 19.17 -8.27
CA LEU A 201 -31.85 18.21 -8.39
C LEU A 201 -32.15 17.81 -9.85
N SER A 202 -31.80 18.65 -10.82
CA SER A 202 -31.87 18.33 -12.26
C SER A 202 -30.80 17.32 -12.70
N ARG A 203 -29.65 17.23 -12.01
CA ARG A 203 -28.60 16.25 -12.29
C ARG A 203 -28.79 14.94 -11.51
N LYS A 204 -29.99 14.36 -11.55
CA LYS A 204 -30.23 12.97 -11.13
C LYS A 204 -29.82 12.01 -12.24
N THR A 205 -28.53 11.92 -12.54
CA THR A 205 -28.00 10.64 -13.02
C THR A 205 -27.48 9.89 -11.79
N PRO A 206 -27.89 8.63 -11.56
CA PRO A 206 -27.45 7.88 -10.40
C PRO A 206 -25.93 7.72 -10.49
N ARG A 207 -25.23 8.44 -9.63
CA ARG A 207 -23.79 8.31 -9.46
C ARG A 207 -23.56 6.95 -8.81
N LYS A 208 -23.35 5.92 -9.64
CA LYS A 208 -22.89 4.61 -9.20
C LYS A 208 -21.55 4.83 -8.50
N TYR A 209 -21.57 4.86 -7.17
CA TYR A 209 -20.35 4.70 -6.38
C TYR A 209 -19.89 3.26 -6.62
N SER A 210 -19.07 3.08 -7.66
CA SER A 210 -18.30 1.87 -7.86
C SER A 210 -17.29 1.81 -6.72
N THR A 211 -17.50 0.88 -5.79
CA THR A 211 -16.70 0.65 -4.59
C THR A 211 -15.25 0.20 -4.87
N ASN A 212 -14.82 0.14 -6.14
CA ASN A 212 -13.49 -0.32 -6.54
C ASN A 212 -12.60 0.73 -7.22
N ASP A 213 -12.98 2.02 -7.24
CA ASP A 213 -12.22 3.05 -7.96
C ASP A 213 -11.13 3.69 -7.08
N TRP A 214 -9.98 3.02 -6.96
CA TRP A 214 -8.76 3.53 -6.29
C TRP A 214 -7.95 4.52 -7.17
N THR A 215 -8.58 5.22 -8.11
CA THR A 215 -7.91 6.13 -9.06
C THR A 215 -7.71 7.54 -8.51
N TYR A 216 -7.20 7.70 -7.29
CA TYR A 216 -6.93 9.04 -6.74
C TYR A 216 -5.77 9.80 -7.43
N ASN A 217 -5.03 9.15 -8.35
CA ASN A 217 -3.90 9.76 -9.07
C ASN A 217 -4.07 9.84 -10.60
N ARG A 218 -5.27 9.62 -11.16
CA ARG A 218 -5.44 9.76 -12.61
C ARG A 218 -5.75 11.22 -12.96
N PRO A 219 -4.88 11.94 -13.70
CA PRO A 219 -5.23 13.29 -14.16
C PRO A 219 -6.51 13.23 -14.99
N PRO A 220 -7.40 14.23 -14.86
CA PRO A 220 -8.70 14.20 -15.52
C PRO A 220 -8.54 14.03 -17.03
N GLN A 221 -9.25 13.05 -17.60
CA GLN A 221 -9.16 12.72 -19.03
C GLN A 221 -10.00 13.67 -19.90
N ASN A 222 -10.95 14.39 -19.32
CA ASN A 222 -11.78 15.34 -20.05
C ASN A 222 -11.05 16.70 -20.20
N ARG A 223 -11.00 17.23 -21.44
CA ARG A 223 -10.38 18.50 -21.80
C ARG A 223 -10.86 19.67 -20.93
N GLN A 224 -12.14 19.72 -20.56
CA GLN A 224 -12.69 20.77 -19.68
C GLN A 224 -12.20 20.64 -18.22
N GLN A 225 -11.99 19.42 -17.74
CA GLN A 225 -11.45 19.17 -16.40
C GLN A 225 -9.93 19.40 -16.33
N ARG A 226 -9.20 19.23 -17.44
CA ARG A 226 -7.78 19.62 -17.53
C ARG A 226 -7.57 21.13 -17.39
N VAL A 227 -8.43 21.95 -18.01
CA VAL A 227 -8.33 23.42 -17.92
C VAL A 227 -8.54 23.90 -16.49
N THR A 228 -9.53 23.35 -15.79
CA THR A 228 -9.81 23.71 -14.39
C THR A 228 -8.73 23.20 -13.42
N TYR A 229 -8.20 21.99 -13.64
CA TYR A 229 -7.08 21.46 -12.87
C TYR A 229 -5.81 22.32 -13.04
N ASN A 230 -5.46 22.68 -14.28
CA ASN A 230 -4.29 23.51 -14.56
C ASN A 230 -4.42 24.92 -13.97
N GLN A 231 -5.60 25.55 -14.05
CA GLN A 231 -5.85 26.84 -13.38
C GLN A 231 -5.74 26.73 -11.85
N HIS A 232 -6.25 25.65 -11.26
CA HIS A 232 -6.14 25.44 -9.81
C HIS A 232 -4.69 25.20 -9.38
N HIS A 233 -3.92 24.47 -10.19
CA HIS A 233 -2.51 24.21 -9.95
C HIS A 233 -1.67 25.50 -10.07
N GLN A 234 -1.91 26.33 -11.09
CA GLN A 234 -1.28 27.65 -11.22
C GLN A 234 -1.60 28.58 -10.03
N ARG A 235 -2.86 28.60 -9.57
CA ARG A 235 -3.25 29.34 -8.35
C ARG A 235 -2.63 28.78 -7.07
N TYR A 236 -2.29 27.49 -7.04
CA TYR A 236 -1.61 26.88 -5.91
C TYR A 236 -0.14 27.30 -5.88
N GLU A 237 0.57 27.18 -7.01
CA GLU A 237 1.97 27.61 -7.12
C GLU A 237 2.13 29.11 -6.84
N HIS A 238 1.22 29.96 -7.34
CA HIS A 238 1.24 31.40 -7.03
C HIS A 238 1.04 31.70 -5.52
N ARG A 239 0.16 30.96 -4.83
CA ARG A 239 -0.02 31.14 -3.38
C ARG A 239 1.17 30.63 -2.58
N LYS A 240 1.85 29.61 -3.07
CA LYS A 240 3.07 29.09 -2.47
C LYS A 240 4.20 30.11 -2.56
N THR A 241 4.41 30.73 -3.72
CA THR A 241 5.42 31.79 -3.89
C THR A 241 5.09 33.03 -3.08
N GLU A 242 3.82 33.44 -3.00
CA GLU A 242 3.39 34.54 -2.11
C GLU A 242 3.68 34.27 -0.63
N TYR A 243 3.50 33.02 -0.19
CA TYR A 243 3.75 32.62 1.19
C TYR A 243 5.25 32.61 1.50
N GLU A 244 6.06 32.10 0.58
CA GLU A 244 7.52 32.15 0.68
C GLU A 244 8.02 33.60 0.71
N HIS A 245 7.45 34.48 -0.13
CA HIS A 245 7.83 35.88 -0.18
C HIS A 245 7.44 36.65 1.10
N ARG A 246 6.24 36.41 1.65
CA ARG A 246 5.87 36.96 2.97
C ARG A 246 6.79 36.45 4.08
N ASN A 247 7.16 35.17 4.07
CA ASN A 247 8.07 34.63 5.08
C ASN A 247 9.47 35.24 4.99
N THR A 248 9.97 35.55 3.79
CA THR A 248 11.23 36.30 3.62
C THR A 248 11.08 37.74 4.13
N GLU A 249 9.98 38.41 3.81
CA GLU A 249 9.73 39.78 4.26
C GLU A 249 9.64 39.88 5.80
N TYR A 250 8.97 38.92 6.46
CA TYR A 250 8.93 38.85 7.93
C TYR A 250 10.29 38.56 8.56
N ARG A 251 11.19 37.87 7.85
CA ARG A 251 12.55 37.59 8.29
C ARG A 251 13.43 38.83 8.19
N ASP A 252 13.30 39.59 7.10
CA ASP A 252 14.10 40.80 6.85
C ASP A 252 13.66 41.99 7.70
N GLN A 253 12.37 42.07 8.07
CA GLN A 253 11.86 43.11 8.99
C GLN A 253 12.23 42.88 10.47
N GLY A 254 12.95 41.82 10.82
CA GLY A 254 13.37 41.56 12.21
C GLY A 254 12.21 41.34 13.20
N ARG A 255 10.98 41.11 12.71
CA ARG A 255 9.76 40.98 13.53
C ARG A 255 9.49 39.57 14.04
N TYR A 256 10.51 38.71 14.12
CA TYR A 256 10.42 37.52 14.96
C TYR A 256 10.61 37.91 16.42
N GLN A 257 9.56 38.49 17.03
CA GLN A 257 9.48 38.51 18.49
C GLN A 257 9.30 37.06 18.95
N HIS A 258 10.40 36.47 19.41
CA HIS A 258 10.36 35.29 20.26
C HIS A 258 9.50 35.63 21.47
N TYR A 259 8.23 35.22 21.47
CA TYR A 259 7.45 35.19 22.69
C TYR A 259 8.11 34.16 23.62
N PRO A 260 8.70 34.57 24.75
CA PRO A 260 9.22 33.61 25.72
C PRO A 260 8.03 32.78 26.18
N ARG A 261 8.12 31.47 25.92
CA ARG A 261 7.13 30.50 26.35
C ARG A 261 7.21 30.45 27.88
N GLN A 262 6.33 31.19 28.56
CA GLN A 262 6.22 31.12 30.01
C GLN A 262 5.76 29.71 30.40
N THR A 263 6.71 28.84 30.73
CA THR A 263 6.46 27.58 31.42
C THR A 263 6.41 27.87 32.91
N SER A 264 5.25 28.31 33.41
CA SER A 264 4.99 28.34 34.85
C SER A 264 4.84 26.91 35.35
N PHE A 265 5.93 26.36 35.89
CA PHE A 265 5.96 25.08 36.58
C PHE A 265 5.42 25.32 38.00
N VAL A 266 4.15 25.00 38.24
CA VAL A 266 3.57 25.02 39.59
C VAL A 266 4.00 23.75 40.31
N SER A 267 5.03 23.86 41.13
CA SER A 267 5.48 22.83 42.07
C SER A 267 4.46 22.68 43.19
N ARG A 268 3.63 21.64 43.13
CA ARG A 268 2.72 21.26 44.23
C ARG A 268 3.43 20.25 45.13
N SER A 269 4.14 20.75 46.15
CA SER A 269 4.67 19.95 47.26
C SER A 269 3.50 19.56 48.18
N GLY A 270 3.12 18.28 48.12
CA GLY A 270 2.04 17.70 48.92
C GLY A 270 2.54 16.48 49.70
N LYS A 271 3.03 16.77 50.91
CA LYS A 271 3.02 15.98 52.15
C LYS A 271 2.89 14.45 52.06
N SER A 272 3.99 13.81 52.41
CA SER A 272 4.13 12.46 52.96
C SER A 272 3.24 12.27 54.20
N SER A 273 2.40 11.24 54.21
CA SER A 273 1.84 10.66 55.43
C SER A 273 1.87 9.13 55.34
N ASP A 274 2.59 8.57 56.30
CA ASP A 274 2.72 7.19 56.75
C ASP A 274 1.65 6.21 56.26
N PHE A 275 2.09 5.18 55.54
CA PHE A 275 1.31 3.98 55.29
C PHE A 275 2.03 2.79 55.92
N LYS A 276 1.41 2.24 56.98
CA LYS A 276 1.88 1.09 57.75
C LYS A 276 1.99 -0.15 56.88
N GLU A 277 3.15 -0.79 56.94
CA GLU A 277 3.39 -2.15 56.45
C GLU A 277 2.43 -3.13 57.13
N THR A 278 1.63 -3.82 56.33
CA THR A 278 0.97 -5.06 56.75
C THR A 278 1.57 -6.20 55.94
N SER A 279 2.21 -7.09 56.69
CA SER A 279 2.79 -8.35 56.26
C SER A 279 1.76 -9.20 55.51
N SER A 280 2.08 -9.58 54.27
CA SER A 280 1.34 -10.59 53.51
C SER A 280 2.15 -11.88 53.39
N PRO A 281 1.49 -13.05 53.37
CA PRO A 281 2.12 -14.34 53.62
C PRO A 281 2.73 -14.95 52.35
N SER A 282 3.76 -15.77 52.58
CA SER A 282 4.54 -16.52 51.59
C SER A 282 3.73 -17.21 50.49
N PRO A 283 4.22 -17.19 49.23
CA PRO A 283 3.58 -17.93 48.15
C PRO A 283 3.89 -19.43 48.24
N ARG A 284 2.82 -20.23 48.19
CA ARG A 284 2.85 -21.69 48.05
C ARG A 284 3.48 -22.07 46.70
N ILE A 285 4.54 -22.86 46.77
CA ILE A 285 5.19 -23.50 45.62
C ILE A 285 4.24 -24.58 45.08
N LEU A 286 3.84 -24.46 43.81
CA LEU A 286 3.18 -25.53 43.06
C LEU A 286 4.20 -26.23 42.15
N PRO A 287 4.07 -27.55 41.94
CA PRO A 287 5.01 -28.35 41.17
C PRO A 287 4.92 -28.09 39.66
N PRO A 288 5.98 -28.41 38.89
CA PRO A 288 6.08 -28.05 37.48
C PRO A 288 5.50 -29.15 36.58
N ASP A 289 4.25 -29.00 36.12
CA ASP A 289 3.66 -29.93 35.13
C ASP A 289 3.41 -29.29 33.75
N HIS A 290 4.06 -29.92 32.76
CA HIS A 290 3.61 -30.18 31.39
C HIS A 290 2.85 -29.09 30.61
N ARG A 291 3.54 -28.00 30.20
CA ARG A 291 3.09 -27.13 29.10
C ARG A 291 4.20 -26.72 28.13
N LYS A 292 5.02 -27.68 27.66
CA LYS A 292 6.09 -27.41 26.69
C LYS A 292 5.87 -27.96 25.27
N THR A 293 4.76 -28.63 24.95
CA THR A 293 4.66 -29.36 23.65
C THR A 293 3.84 -28.67 22.55
N ASN A 294 3.25 -27.49 22.76
CA ASN A 294 2.34 -26.89 21.77
C ASN A 294 2.87 -25.65 21.02
N LEU A 295 4.05 -25.13 21.38
CA LEU A 295 4.63 -23.96 20.69
C LEU A 295 5.60 -24.37 19.55
N GLU A 296 6.37 -25.45 19.74
CA GLU A 296 7.31 -25.95 18.73
C GLU A 296 6.62 -26.56 17.50
N ASN A 297 5.46 -27.20 17.67
CA ASN A 297 4.70 -27.76 16.53
C ASN A 297 4.18 -26.68 15.57
N ASN A 298 3.91 -25.46 16.05
CA ASN A 298 3.48 -24.35 15.18
C ASN A 298 4.64 -23.71 14.42
N GLN A 299 5.88 -23.82 14.89
CA GLN A 299 7.07 -23.36 14.16
C GLN A 299 7.50 -24.36 13.06
N ARG A 300 7.27 -25.66 13.29
CA ARG A 300 7.54 -26.71 12.28
C ARG A 300 6.59 -26.64 11.07
N HIS A 301 5.35 -26.18 11.25
CA HIS A 301 4.43 -26.02 10.11
C HIS A 301 4.81 -24.84 9.20
N ILE A 302 5.41 -23.77 9.73
CA ILE A 302 5.86 -22.62 8.92
C ILE A 302 7.11 -22.98 8.10
N SER A 303 7.99 -23.83 8.65
CA SER A 303 9.21 -24.29 7.96
C SER A 303 8.93 -25.36 6.89
N SER A 304 7.87 -26.17 7.05
CA SER A 304 7.44 -27.16 6.04
C SER A 304 6.78 -26.54 4.80
N ILE A 305 6.31 -25.28 4.86
CA ILE A 305 5.69 -24.58 3.72
C ILE A 305 6.74 -23.98 2.77
N HIS A 306 8.03 -23.97 3.16
CA HIS A 306 9.10 -23.43 2.32
C HIS A 306 9.56 -24.38 1.19
N THR A 307 9.29 -25.69 1.29
CA THR A 307 9.74 -26.69 0.30
C THR A 307 8.84 -26.84 -0.94
N GLU A 308 7.66 -26.21 -0.97
CA GLU A 308 6.78 -26.20 -2.17
C GLU A 308 7.04 -25.02 -3.12
N ASN A 309 7.92 -24.07 -2.77
CA ASN A 309 8.21 -22.90 -3.60
C ASN A 309 9.18 -23.18 -4.77
N ASP A 310 9.74 -24.38 -4.88
CA ASP A 310 10.60 -24.81 -6.00
C ASP A 310 9.79 -25.15 -7.27
N PHE A 311 8.46 -25.21 -7.19
CA PHE A 311 7.61 -25.58 -8.31
C PHE A 311 7.39 -24.45 -9.33
N LEU A 312 7.62 -23.18 -8.95
CA LEU A 312 7.40 -22.00 -9.80
C LEU A 312 8.61 -21.61 -10.67
N GLU A 313 9.77 -22.26 -10.48
CA GLU A 313 11.02 -21.89 -11.17
C GLU A 313 11.15 -22.52 -12.58
N LYS A 314 10.33 -23.52 -12.92
CA LYS A 314 10.49 -24.34 -14.13
C LYS A 314 9.82 -23.82 -15.42
N ARG A 315 9.09 -22.70 -15.42
CA ARG A 315 8.23 -22.30 -16.56
C ARG A 315 8.82 -21.30 -17.58
N GLY A 316 10.12 -21.02 -17.57
CA GLY A 316 10.81 -20.35 -18.70
C GLY A 316 10.40 -18.91 -19.04
N ARG A 317 9.33 -18.37 -18.44
CA ARG A 317 9.26 -16.94 -18.17
C ARG A 317 10.19 -16.71 -17.00
N ILE A 318 11.28 -15.98 -17.21
CA ILE A 318 12.07 -15.40 -16.14
C ILE A 318 11.03 -14.75 -15.21
N PRO A 319 10.74 -15.28 -14.00
CA PRO A 319 10.07 -14.43 -13.03
C PRO A 319 10.95 -13.19 -12.97
N PRO A 320 10.43 -11.95 -13.17
CA PRO A 320 11.27 -10.76 -13.08
C PRO A 320 12.10 -10.96 -11.82
N LYS A 321 13.44 -11.06 -12.02
CA LYS A 321 14.43 -11.59 -11.05
C LYS A 321 13.86 -11.40 -9.67
N ARG A 322 13.59 -12.47 -8.90
CA ARG A 322 13.12 -12.39 -7.50
C ARG A 322 13.80 -11.17 -6.90
N PHE A 323 13.08 -10.05 -6.81
CA PHE A 323 13.71 -8.81 -6.42
C PHE A 323 14.13 -9.09 -5.00
N SER A 324 15.43 -9.22 -4.78
CA SER A 324 15.89 -9.59 -3.45
C SER A 324 15.49 -8.44 -2.53
N VAL A 325 15.42 -8.68 -1.23
CA VAL A 325 15.15 -7.60 -0.28
C VAL A 325 16.13 -6.43 -0.50
N GLU A 326 17.34 -6.71 -1.03
CA GLU A 326 18.33 -5.69 -1.42
C GLU A 326 17.89 -4.79 -2.59
N ASP A 327 17.03 -5.25 -3.50
CA ASP A 327 16.51 -4.44 -4.61
C ASP A 327 15.50 -3.37 -4.15
N PHE A 328 14.94 -3.52 -2.95
CA PHE A 328 14.02 -2.56 -2.34
C PHE A 328 14.71 -1.47 -1.51
N MET A 329 16.00 -1.67 -1.18
CA MET A 329 16.78 -0.71 -0.41
C MET A 329 17.26 0.45 -1.31
N SER A 330 17.36 1.67 -0.74
CA SER A 330 17.93 2.81 -1.49
C SER A 330 19.37 2.48 -1.89
N PRO A 331 19.91 2.95 -3.04
CA PRO A 331 21.32 2.77 -3.39
C PRO A 331 22.28 3.16 -2.26
N ASP A 332 21.90 4.17 -1.46
CA ASP A 332 22.64 4.62 -0.28
C ASP A 332 22.71 3.59 0.87
N VAL A 333 21.73 2.69 0.97
CA VAL A 333 21.72 1.58 1.95
C VAL A 333 22.39 0.33 1.36
N ARG A 334 22.57 0.28 0.04
CA ARG A 334 23.23 -0.81 -0.69
C ARG A 334 24.75 -0.80 -0.53
N LYS A 335 25.33 0.30 -0.04
CA LYS A 335 26.72 0.36 0.41
C LYS A 335 26.90 -0.34 1.76
N LYS A 336 26.56 -1.62 1.86
CA LYS A 336 27.36 -2.49 2.72
C LYS A 336 28.62 -2.76 1.93
N ARG A 337 29.66 -1.95 2.15
CA ARG A 337 31.02 -2.29 1.71
C ARG A 337 31.24 -3.72 2.15
N THR A 338 31.49 -4.62 1.20
CA THR A 338 31.87 -5.98 1.57
C THR A 338 33.21 -5.88 2.29
N LEU A 339 33.50 -6.84 3.18
CA LEU A 339 34.81 -6.91 3.85
C LEU A 339 35.96 -6.85 2.82
N ARG A 340 35.72 -7.41 1.64
CA ARG A 340 36.64 -7.39 0.50
C ARG A 340 36.89 -5.98 -0.06
N ASP A 341 35.85 -5.15 -0.17
CA ASP A 341 35.99 -3.76 -0.64
C ASP A 341 36.76 -2.89 0.38
N LEU A 342 36.71 -3.24 1.67
CA LEU A 342 37.49 -2.57 2.71
C LEU A 342 38.94 -3.05 2.75
N GLU A 343 39.19 -4.32 2.45
CA GLU A 343 40.54 -4.89 2.33
C GLU A 343 41.27 -4.29 1.11
N GLU A 344 40.62 -4.21 -0.05
CA GLU A 344 41.21 -3.61 -1.25
C GLU A 344 41.53 -2.11 -1.07
N GLU A 345 40.67 -1.34 -0.37
CA GLU A 345 40.98 0.07 -0.05
C GLU A 345 42.14 0.20 0.95
N ALA A 346 42.29 -0.73 1.89
CA ALA A 346 43.38 -0.73 2.85
C ALA A 346 44.73 -1.05 2.17
N GLU A 347 44.76 -2.04 1.28
CA GLU A 347 45.95 -2.39 0.49
C GLU A 347 46.39 -1.22 -0.40
N LEU A 348 45.43 -0.56 -1.06
CA LEU A 348 45.73 0.56 -1.96
C LEU A 348 46.25 1.80 -1.19
N HIS A 349 45.77 2.02 0.03
CA HIS A 349 46.31 3.05 0.93
C HIS A 349 47.71 2.70 1.44
N GLU A 350 47.97 1.42 1.73
CA GLU A 350 49.29 0.96 2.15
C GLU A 350 50.33 1.09 1.03
N GLU A 351 49.99 0.71 -0.21
CA GLU A 351 50.86 0.92 -1.37
C GLU A 351 51.20 2.40 -1.59
N GLN A 352 50.21 3.29 -1.51
CA GLN A 352 50.44 4.73 -1.64
C GLN A 352 51.36 5.27 -0.52
N THR A 353 51.23 4.72 0.69
CA THR A 353 52.08 5.09 1.83
C THR A 353 53.52 4.61 1.63
N GLN A 354 53.70 3.40 1.11
CA GLN A 354 55.03 2.86 0.77
C GLN A 354 55.68 3.63 -0.39
N GLN A 355 54.91 4.03 -1.40
CA GLN A 355 55.40 4.80 -2.53
C GLN A 355 55.88 6.20 -2.10
N LYS A 356 55.21 6.83 -1.13
CA LYS A 356 55.63 8.10 -0.53
C LYS A 356 56.88 8.00 0.33
N ARG A 357 57.18 6.83 0.92
CA ARG A 357 58.41 6.60 1.70
C ARG A 357 59.63 6.29 0.83
N ARG A 358 59.41 5.86 -0.41
CA ARG A 358 60.48 5.56 -1.38
C ARG A 358 60.94 6.78 -2.19
N LYS A 359 60.15 7.84 -2.19
CA LYS A 359 60.52 9.16 -2.71
C LYS A 359 61.08 9.99 -1.57
#